data_AF-A0A3C1YIX0-F1
#
_entry.id   AF-A0A3C1YIX0-F1
#
_cell.length_a   1.000
_cell.length_b   1.000
_cell.length_c   1.000
_cell.angle_alpha   90.00
_cell.angle_beta   90.00
_cell.angle_gamma   90.00
#
_symmetry.space_group_name_H-M   'P 1'
#
loop_
_entity.id
_entity.type
_entity.pdbx_description
1 polymer ?
#
loop_
_entity_poly.entity_id
_entity_poly.type
_entity_poly.pdbx_seq_one_letter_code
_entity_poly.pdbx_strand_id
1 'polypeptide(L)'
;MAYLALYRKYRPLTFDDVKGQEVVVSALKNEVKTGRVGHAYMLCGSRGIGKTTLAKILARAVNCEHPVDGNPCNECAACKQINAGSSMNVVEIDAASNNRVDDVRELIDGVRYSPTNAKYKVYIIDEVHMLSPGAFNALLKTLEEPPSYVIFILATTDVQKVPVTILSRCQRYDLKRIPVPVIVERLKEIGERENIKAEEKALSYIARAADGGMRDAVSIFDKCSSFISEGDVLTYDKTLEILGNVDVSVFSGMFESLRARKINECIKVLDEISDSGASIVQFITDFTWYLRNMLLVQLSENPADAPVDMTSENIALLKQQADEIGNKTLMRYIEVLSGLKNELRNSTDKRVIIELALIKLIEPTSESTDAAVLQRLEQLESELNQQERVLNGMNVDAILSKVNQAVSSGAVVQGNEADAAQRKEALENKKKELLDAMPEDIKEIASRWNEVCSLIKDDMSRTTFSDREKVGVSYSDNEIRLLFYRHMDYTQFYAPYFEFQKTIEEAIEKLIGKHVKVTGVDRSGEGKAKEIDIRSILPENVLNLPIVEVNK
;
A
#
# COMPACT_ATOMS: atom_id res chain seq x y z
N MET A 1 -21.89 -23.14 34.67
CA MET A 1 -22.36 -21.89 34.02
C MET A 1 -21.65 -21.78 32.69
N ALA A 2 -22.33 -21.29 31.64
CA ALA A 2 -21.68 -21.07 30.35
C ALA A 2 -20.51 -20.08 30.51
N TYR A 3 -19.35 -20.39 29.92
CA TYR A 3 -18.19 -19.50 29.94
C TYR A 3 -18.58 -18.15 29.31
N LEU A 4 -18.48 -17.08 30.09
CA LEU A 4 -18.71 -15.73 29.59
C LEU A 4 -17.35 -15.09 29.31
N ALA A 5 -17.09 -14.77 28.05
CA ALA A 5 -15.85 -14.11 27.63
C ALA A 5 -15.56 -12.86 28.49
N LEU A 6 -14.27 -12.66 28.82
CA LEU A 6 -13.84 -11.64 29.78
C LEU A 6 -14.26 -10.23 29.37
N TYR A 7 -14.22 -9.92 28.07
CA TYR A 7 -14.61 -8.60 27.57
C TYR A 7 -16.10 -8.28 27.79
N ARG A 8 -16.96 -9.31 27.95
CA ARG A 8 -18.36 -9.14 28.34
C ARG A 8 -18.50 -9.05 29.86
N LYS A 9 -17.82 -9.93 30.60
CA LYS A 9 -17.83 -9.98 32.06
C LYS A 9 -17.34 -8.67 32.69
N TYR A 10 -16.28 -8.09 32.13
CA TYR A 10 -15.61 -6.89 32.61
C TYR A 10 -16.00 -5.60 31.86
N ARG A 11 -17.10 -5.64 31.10
CA ARG A 11 -17.63 -4.43 30.47
C ARG A 11 -18.03 -3.42 31.56
N PRO A 12 -17.51 -2.17 31.53
CA PRO A 12 -17.85 -1.14 32.50
C PRO A 12 -19.36 -0.93 32.68
N LEU A 13 -19.81 -0.89 33.93
CA LEU A 13 -21.21 -0.66 34.29
C LEU A 13 -21.47 0.79 34.70
N THR A 14 -20.45 1.46 35.24
CA THR A 14 -20.47 2.87 35.65
C THR A 14 -19.50 3.69 34.80
N PHE A 15 -19.62 5.02 34.84
CA PHE A 15 -18.67 5.90 34.17
C PHE A 15 -17.27 5.82 34.78
N ASP A 16 -17.18 5.59 36.10
CA ASP A 16 -15.90 5.54 36.83
C ASP A 16 -15.08 4.29 36.48
N ASP A 17 -15.72 3.23 35.99
CA ASP A 17 -15.06 2.01 35.51
C ASP A 17 -14.45 2.16 34.09
N VAL A 18 -14.75 3.26 33.38
CA VAL A 18 -14.25 3.50 32.02
C VAL A 18 -12.86 4.11 32.09
N LYS A 19 -11.86 3.38 31.57
CA LYS A 19 -10.45 3.79 31.60
C LYS A 19 -10.03 4.49 30.29
N GLY A 20 -9.22 5.56 30.40
CA GLY A 20 -8.59 6.24 29.28
C GLY A 20 -9.50 7.22 28.51
N GLN A 21 -10.67 7.56 29.06
CA GLN A 21 -11.64 8.48 28.45
C GLN A 21 -12.13 9.56 29.44
N GLU A 22 -11.26 10.02 30.33
CA GLU A 22 -11.58 10.81 31.51
C GLU A 22 -12.30 12.13 31.17
N VAL A 23 -11.90 12.78 30.08
CA VAL A 23 -12.50 14.04 29.62
C VAL A 23 -13.96 13.83 29.19
N VAL A 24 -14.22 12.81 28.37
CA VAL A 24 -15.57 12.50 27.87
C VAL A 24 -16.46 12.01 29.01
N VAL A 25 -15.92 11.13 29.86
CA VAL A 25 -16.60 10.63 31.06
C VAL A 25 -17.03 11.79 31.97
N SER A 26 -16.12 12.74 32.24
CA SER A 26 -16.40 13.87 33.11
C SER A 26 -17.51 14.76 32.56
N ALA A 27 -17.52 15.03 31.24
CA ALA A 27 -18.56 15.79 30.58
C ALA A 27 -19.94 15.12 30.70
N LEU A 28 -20.02 13.83 30.35
CA LEU A 28 -21.27 13.07 30.43
C LEU A 28 -21.78 12.95 31.87
N LYS A 29 -20.89 12.67 32.85
CA LYS A 29 -21.27 12.66 34.27
C LYS A 29 -21.86 14.01 34.70
N ASN A 30 -21.26 15.12 34.29
CA ASN A 30 -21.71 16.46 34.66
C ASN A 30 -23.08 16.81 34.04
N GLU A 31 -23.33 16.41 32.79
CA GLU A 31 -24.64 16.58 32.15
C GLU A 31 -25.74 15.83 32.91
N VAL A 32 -25.49 14.58 33.30
CA VAL A 32 -26.44 13.79 34.10
C VAL A 32 -26.68 14.44 35.47
N LYS A 33 -25.61 14.87 36.17
CA LYS A 33 -25.72 15.56 37.47
C LYS A 33 -26.55 16.84 37.39
N THR A 34 -26.31 17.65 36.35
CA THR A 34 -26.98 18.95 36.20
C THR A 34 -28.35 18.85 35.54
N GLY A 35 -28.74 17.65 35.08
CA GLY A 35 -29.99 17.43 34.35
C GLY A 35 -30.03 18.06 32.95
N ARG A 36 -28.89 18.58 32.45
CA ARG A 36 -28.75 19.23 31.14
C ARG A 36 -28.33 18.22 30.08
N VAL A 37 -29.14 17.19 29.91
CA VAL A 37 -28.92 16.10 28.95
C VAL A 37 -29.35 16.58 27.55
N GLY A 38 -28.47 16.39 26.56
CA GLY A 38 -28.75 16.69 25.15
C GLY A 38 -29.72 15.68 24.51
N HIS A 39 -30.35 16.08 23.41
CA HIS A 39 -31.23 15.20 22.64
C HIS A 39 -30.48 14.27 21.68
N ALA A 40 -29.23 14.60 21.31
CA ALA A 40 -28.43 13.80 20.39
C ALA A 40 -26.93 13.86 20.70
N TYR A 41 -26.30 12.69 20.77
CA TYR A 41 -24.88 12.49 21.04
C TYR A 41 -24.22 11.75 19.88
N MET A 42 -22.98 12.12 19.54
CA MET A 42 -22.15 11.43 18.56
C MET A 42 -20.84 10.99 19.21
N LEU A 43 -20.71 9.70 19.50
CA LEU A 43 -19.51 9.08 20.04
C LEU A 43 -18.60 8.60 18.89
N CYS A 44 -17.45 9.24 18.72
CA CYS A 44 -16.51 8.96 17.64
C CYS A 44 -15.23 8.28 18.16
N GLY A 45 -14.62 7.43 17.35
CA GLY A 45 -13.26 6.93 17.57
C GLY A 45 -13.08 5.47 17.18
N SER A 46 -11.87 4.94 17.29
CA SER A 46 -11.52 3.58 16.85
C SER A 46 -12.36 2.47 17.53
N ARG A 47 -12.32 1.28 16.94
CA ARG A 47 -13.00 0.09 17.47
C ARG A 47 -12.45 -0.24 18.87
N GLY A 48 -13.32 -0.75 19.77
CA GLY A 48 -12.88 -1.30 21.05
C GLY A 48 -12.56 -0.31 22.18
N ILE A 49 -12.61 1.01 21.94
CA ILE A 49 -12.25 2.05 22.94
C ILE A 49 -13.37 2.44 23.92
N GLY A 50 -14.58 1.89 23.77
CA GLY A 50 -15.68 2.09 24.74
C GLY A 50 -16.89 2.92 24.28
N LYS A 51 -17.06 3.21 22.98
CA LYS A 51 -18.21 3.97 22.44
C LYS A 51 -19.57 3.40 22.87
N THR A 52 -19.88 2.17 22.49
CA THR A 52 -21.15 1.49 22.84
C THR A 52 -21.28 1.29 24.36
N THR A 53 -20.17 1.13 25.07
CA THR A 53 -20.16 1.04 26.53
C THR A 53 -20.63 2.35 27.17
N LEU A 54 -20.06 3.49 26.76
CA LEU A 54 -20.48 4.81 27.24
C LEU A 54 -21.93 5.12 26.85
N ALA A 55 -22.36 4.76 25.65
CA ALA A 55 -23.76 4.90 25.23
C ALA A 55 -24.72 4.18 26.19
N LYS A 56 -24.39 2.93 26.56
CA LYS A 56 -25.18 2.14 27.49
C LYS A 56 -25.14 2.68 28.93
N ILE A 57 -23.99 3.15 29.39
CA ILE A 57 -23.87 3.79 30.71
C ILE A 57 -24.74 5.06 30.75
N LEU A 58 -24.68 5.91 29.72
CA LEU A 58 -25.48 7.12 29.63
C LEU A 58 -26.98 6.79 29.59
N ALA A 59 -27.40 5.82 28.77
CA ALA A 59 -28.80 5.38 28.69
C ALA A 59 -29.34 4.90 30.05
N ARG A 60 -28.51 4.22 30.84
CA ARG A 60 -28.86 3.86 32.22
C ARG A 60 -28.89 5.07 33.13
N ALA A 61 -27.89 5.93 33.07
CA ALA A 61 -27.74 7.07 33.96
C ALA A 61 -28.93 8.05 33.85
N VAL A 62 -29.40 8.33 32.63
CA VAL A 62 -30.53 9.25 32.38
C VAL A 62 -31.88 8.67 32.79
N ASN A 63 -32.00 7.35 32.84
CA ASN A 63 -33.21 6.62 33.22
C ASN A 63 -33.13 6.02 34.63
N CYS A 64 -32.05 6.28 35.37
CA CYS A 64 -31.86 5.76 36.72
C CYS A 64 -32.78 6.49 37.70
N GLU A 65 -33.44 5.73 38.58
CA GLU A 65 -34.27 6.29 39.66
C GLU A 65 -33.43 6.96 40.76
N HIS A 66 -32.20 6.46 40.96
CA HIS A 66 -31.30 6.88 42.05
C HIS A 66 -29.87 7.08 41.53
N PRO A 67 -29.61 8.06 40.65
CA PRO A 67 -28.25 8.29 40.15
C PRO A 67 -27.33 8.77 41.28
N VAL A 68 -26.11 8.24 41.33
CA VAL A 68 -25.10 8.59 42.35
C VAL A 68 -23.93 9.27 41.64
N ASP A 69 -23.72 10.55 41.91
CA ASP A 69 -22.66 11.33 41.25
C ASP A 69 -22.71 11.25 39.71
N GLY A 70 -23.91 11.21 39.12
CA GLY A 70 -24.10 11.06 37.67
C GLY A 70 -23.92 9.63 37.14
N ASN A 71 -23.52 8.67 37.98
CA ASN A 71 -23.51 7.26 37.62
C ASN A 71 -24.89 6.60 37.80
N PRO A 72 -25.20 5.58 37.00
CA PRO A 72 -26.36 4.73 37.28
C PRO A 72 -26.11 3.87 38.52
N CYS A 73 -27.13 3.66 39.37
CA CYS A 73 -27.01 2.82 40.56
C CYS A 73 -26.85 1.32 40.26
N ASN A 74 -27.19 0.88 39.04
CA ASN A 74 -27.22 -0.53 38.62
C ASN A 74 -28.17 -1.47 39.41
N GLU A 75 -28.93 -0.96 40.37
CA GLU A 75 -29.78 -1.78 41.26
C GLU A 75 -31.30 -1.56 41.07
N CYS A 76 -31.73 -0.38 40.59
CA CYS A 76 -33.14 -0.08 40.33
C CYS A 76 -33.71 -0.88 39.15
N ALA A 77 -35.04 -0.92 39.03
CA ALA A 77 -35.73 -1.69 38.00
C ALA A 77 -35.31 -1.27 36.58
N ALA A 78 -35.23 0.04 36.34
CA ALA A 78 -34.77 0.59 35.06
C ALA A 78 -33.34 0.12 34.70
N CYS A 79 -32.38 0.27 35.63
CA CYS A 79 -31.00 -0.15 35.41
C CYS A 79 -30.87 -1.65 35.14
N LYS A 80 -31.59 -2.48 35.90
CA LYS A 80 -31.59 -3.95 35.73
C LYS A 80 -32.15 -4.37 34.37
N GLN A 81 -33.27 -3.79 33.94
CA GLN A 81 -33.87 -4.07 32.63
C GLN A 81 -32.96 -3.65 31.48
N ILE A 82 -32.32 -2.47 31.58
CA ILE A 82 -31.39 -1.99 30.54
C ILE A 82 -30.15 -2.89 30.47
N ASN A 83 -29.59 -3.31 31.61
CA ASN A 83 -28.45 -4.24 31.64
C ASN A 83 -28.81 -5.63 31.10
N ALA A 84 -30.03 -6.09 31.35
CA ALA A 84 -30.54 -7.35 30.81
C ALA A 84 -30.92 -7.27 29.31
N GLY A 85 -30.94 -6.09 28.71
CA GLY A 85 -31.37 -5.88 27.33
C GLY A 85 -32.87 -6.05 27.10
N SER A 86 -33.69 -6.03 28.16
CA SER A 86 -35.15 -6.22 28.12
C SER A 86 -35.94 -4.92 28.27
N SER A 87 -35.27 -3.77 28.30
CA SER A 87 -35.92 -2.47 28.45
C SER A 87 -36.60 -2.04 27.15
N MET A 88 -37.90 -1.70 27.22
CA MET A 88 -38.63 -1.10 26.11
C MET A 88 -38.26 0.37 25.84
N ASN A 89 -37.56 1.01 26.79
CA ASN A 89 -37.19 2.42 26.72
C ASN A 89 -35.76 2.64 26.19
N VAL A 90 -35.00 1.57 25.94
CA VAL A 90 -33.67 1.65 25.33
C VAL A 90 -33.65 0.73 24.13
N VAL A 91 -33.55 1.30 22.93
CA VAL A 91 -33.52 0.57 21.67
C VAL A 91 -32.10 0.64 21.12
N GLU A 92 -31.44 -0.51 20.98
CA GLU A 92 -30.11 -0.63 20.40
C GLU A 92 -30.22 -1.19 18.97
N ILE A 93 -29.65 -0.46 18.00
CA ILE A 93 -29.68 -0.80 16.59
C ILE A 93 -28.25 -0.80 16.08
N ASP A 94 -27.86 -1.91 15.46
CA ASP A 94 -26.62 -1.99 14.70
C ASP A 94 -26.90 -1.57 13.26
N ALA A 95 -26.35 -0.42 12.85
CA ALA A 95 -26.54 0.12 11.52
C ALA A 95 -25.90 -0.76 10.44
N ALA A 96 -24.96 -1.65 10.77
CA ALA A 96 -24.41 -2.59 9.79
C ALA A 96 -25.45 -3.61 9.32
N SER A 97 -26.41 -3.99 10.17
CA SER A 97 -27.48 -4.93 9.85
C SER A 97 -28.81 -4.26 9.51
N ASN A 98 -29.01 -3.00 9.93
CA ASN A 98 -30.24 -2.22 9.74
C ASN A 98 -29.95 -0.90 9.01
N ASN A 99 -29.37 -0.99 7.81
CA ASN A 99 -28.90 0.18 7.05
C ASN A 99 -29.94 0.78 6.09
N ARG A 100 -31.11 0.16 5.93
CA ARG A 100 -32.09 0.55 4.92
C ARG A 100 -32.96 1.70 5.42
N VAL A 101 -33.55 2.41 4.47
CA VAL A 101 -34.46 3.53 4.76
C VAL A 101 -35.68 3.06 5.56
N ASP A 102 -36.20 1.87 5.25
CA ASP A 102 -37.39 1.33 5.91
C ASP A 102 -37.12 0.97 7.39
N ASP A 103 -35.95 0.40 7.71
CA ASP A 103 -35.54 0.11 9.09
C ASP A 103 -35.52 1.40 9.94
N VAL A 104 -35.00 2.50 9.38
CA VAL A 104 -34.98 3.81 10.06
C VAL A 104 -36.38 4.43 10.14
N ARG A 105 -37.27 4.17 9.19
CA ARG A 105 -38.67 4.63 9.28
C ARG A 105 -39.41 3.94 10.43
N GLU A 106 -39.21 2.64 10.61
CA GLU A 106 -39.77 1.91 11.76
C GLU A 106 -39.28 2.49 13.09
N LEU A 107 -37.99 2.83 13.17
CA LEU A 107 -37.41 3.54 14.31
C LEU A 107 -38.13 4.88 14.55
N ILE A 108 -38.26 5.71 13.52
CA ILE A 108 -38.91 7.04 13.59
C ILE A 108 -40.38 6.92 14.03
N ASP A 109 -41.11 5.92 13.55
CA ASP A 109 -42.49 5.69 13.99
C ASP A 109 -42.54 5.28 15.46
N GLY A 110 -41.57 4.49 15.93
CA GLY A 110 -41.36 4.19 17.34
C GLY A 110 -41.07 5.43 18.21
N VAL A 111 -40.42 6.46 17.67
CA VAL A 111 -40.06 7.70 18.38
C VAL A 111 -41.28 8.49 18.84
N ARG A 112 -42.43 8.33 18.16
CA ARG A 112 -43.67 9.06 18.48
C ARG A 112 -44.33 8.64 19.79
N TYR A 113 -43.95 7.47 20.33
CA TYR A 113 -44.52 6.91 21.54
C TYR A 113 -43.68 7.27 22.77
N SER A 114 -44.33 7.82 23.79
CA SER A 114 -43.72 8.16 25.08
C SER A 114 -43.20 6.91 25.81
N PRO A 115 -42.14 7.04 26.64
CA PRO A 115 -41.59 5.93 27.42
C PRO A 115 -42.63 5.37 28.41
N THR A 116 -42.66 4.05 28.59
CA THR A 116 -43.73 3.35 29.34
C THR A 116 -43.48 3.25 30.84
N ASN A 117 -42.24 3.47 31.31
CA ASN A 117 -41.83 3.45 32.74
C ASN A 117 -40.39 4.00 32.89
N ALA A 118 -40.07 5.09 32.19
CA ALA A 118 -38.76 5.73 32.26
C ALA A 118 -38.88 7.22 31.91
N LYS A 119 -37.86 8.01 32.23
CA LYS A 119 -37.83 9.44 31.92
C LYS A 119 -37.61 9.70 30.44
N TYR A 120 -36.75 8.90 29.81
CA TYR A 120 -36.36 9.04 28.41
C TYR A 120 -36.48 7.72 27.64
N LYS A 121 -36.80 7.85 26.35
CA LYS A 121 -36.67 6.80 25.35
C LYS A 121 -35.36 7.02 24.59
N VAL A 122 -34.40 6.11 24.77
CA VAL A 122 -33.03 6.25 24.26
C VAL A 122 -32.85 5.33 23.05
N TYR A 123 -32.37 5.88 21.94
CA TYR A 123 -32.00 5.15 20.74
C TYR A 123 -30.48 5.14 20.59
N ILE A 124 -29.87 3.96 20.70
CA ILE A 124 -28.44 3.76 20.48
C ILE A 124 -28.27 3.20 19.07
N ILE A 125 -27.61 3.94 18.18
CA ILE A 125 -27.31 3.51 16.81
C ILE A 125 -25.81 3.30 16.71
N ASP A 126 -25.37 2.04 16.72
CA ASP A 126 -23.96 1.67 16.60
C ASP A 126 -23.54 1.58 15.13
N GLU A 127 -22.27 1.89 14.87
CA GLU A 127 -21.66 2.00 13.53
C GLU A 127 -22.51 2.81 12.53
N VAL A 128 -23.04 3.96 12.95
CA VAL A 128 -23.99 4.80 12.19
C VAL A 128 -23.51 5.16 10.77
N HIS A 129 -22.21 5.20 10.53
CA HIS A 129 -21.62 5.43 9.22
C HIS A 129 -21.95 4.34 8.18
N MET A 130 -22.51 3.21 8.60
CA MET A 130 -23.00 2.13 7.75
C MET A 130 -24.43 2.38 7.23
N LEU A 131 -25.13 3.41 7.73
CA LEU A 131 -26.45 3.79 7.22
C LEU A 131 -26.39 4.26 5.77
N SER A 132 -27.41 3.90 4.99
CA SER A 132 -27.56 4.41 3.63
C SER A 132 -27.83 5.92 3.62
N PRO A 133 -27.48 6.65 2.54
CA PRO A 133 -27.79 8.08 2.43
C PRO A 133 -29.28 8.41 2.60
N GLY A 134 -30.17 7.54 2.09
CA GLY A 134 -31.61 7.69 2.27
C GLY A 134 -32.05 7.55 3.75
N ALA A 135 -31.39 6.66 4.50
CA ALA A 135 -31.66 6.45 5.92
C ALA A 135 -31.22 7.66 6.76
N PHE A 136 -30.06 8.26 6.45
CA PHE A 136 -29.65 9.53 7.06
C PHE A 136 -30.66 10.65 6.84
N ASN A 137 -31.14 10.81 5.61
CA ASN A 137 -32.13 11.84 5.28
C ASN A 137 -33.46 11.63 6.00
N ALA A 138 -33.89 10.37 6.18
CA ALA A 138 -35.08 10.06 6.97
C ALA A 138 -34.93 10.48 8.45
N LEU A 139 -33.74 10.32 9.01
CA LEU A 139 -33.45 10.64 10.41
C LEU A 139 -33.35 12.15 10.69
N LEU A 140 -33.04 12.98 9.68
CA LEU A 140 -32.80 14.42 9.84
C LEU A 140 -33.94 15.15 10.54
N LYS A 141 -35.18 14.96 10.09
CA LYS A 141 -36.35 15.66 10.65
C LYS A 141 -36.52 15.34 12.14
N THR A 142 -36.30 14.09 12.51
CA THR A 142 -36.44 13.62 13.90
C THR A 142 -35.28 14.09 14.78
N LEU A 143 -34.07 14.27 14.22
CA LEU A 143 -32.93 14.85 14.94
C LEU A 143 -33.04 16.37 15.11
N GLU A 144 -33.70 17.07 14.19
CA GLU A 144 -33.93 18.52 14.28
C GLU A 144 -34.96 18.89 15.35
N GLU A 145 -36.08 18.16 15.37
CA GLU A 145 -37.21 18.43 16.25
C GLU A 145 -37.59 17.15 17.04
N PRO A 146 -36.68 16.58 17.86
CA PRO A 146 -36.99 15.39 18.63
C PRO A 146 -38.00 15.72 19.74
N PRO A 147 -38.91 14.78 20.08
CA PRO A 147 -39.71 14.89 21.29
C PRO A 147 -38.82 15.06 22.53
N SER A 148 -39.26 15.83 23.52
CA SER A 148 -38.47 16.16 24.72
C SER A 148 -38.02 14.97 25.56
N TYR A 149 -38.68 13.82 25.39
CA TYR A 149 -38.37 12.56 26.07
C TYR A 149 -37.46 11.63 25.25
N VAL A 150 -36.95 12.06 24.09
CA VAL A 150 -36.15 11.21 23.19
C VAL A 150 -34.69 11.62 23.22
N ILE A 151 -33.80 10.63 23.32
CA ILE A 151 -32.35 10.83 23.25
C ILE A 151 -31.77 9.89 22.19
N PHE A 152 -31.03 10.45 21.24
CA PHE A 152 -30.24 9.70 20.27
C PHE A 152 -28.78 9.61 20.73
N ILE A 153 -28.21 8.41 20.68
CA ILE A 153 -26.79 8.18 20.90
C ILE A 153 -26.24 7.44 19.68
N LEU A 154 -25.55 8.18 18.83
CA LEU A 154 -24.94 7.68 17.61
C LEU A 154 -23.48 7.32 17.92
N ALA A 155 -23.03 6.15 17.49
CA ALA A 155 -21.62 5.74 17.61
C ALA A 155 -21.04 5.43 16.24
N THR A 156 -19.79 5.84 16.01
CA THR A 156 -19.10 5.56 14.73
C THR A 156 -17.61 5.31 14.90
N THR A 157 -17.07 4.38 14.12
CA THR A 157 -15.63 4.24 13.89
C THR A 157 -15.06 5.16 12.82
N ASP A 158 -15.91 5.67 11.92
CA ASP A 158 -15.53 6.53 10.81
C ASP A 158 -16.48 7.74 10.74
N VAL A 159 -16.02 8.88 11.28
CA VAL A 159 -16.83 10.11 11.33
C VAL A 159 -16.91 10.81 9.97
N GLN A 160 -15.95 10.58 9.07
CA GLN A 160 -15.90 11.27 7.77
C GLN A 160 -17.02 10.80 6.84
N LYS A 161 -17.49 9.56 7.03
CA LYS A 161 -18.63 9.00 6.31
C LYS A 161 -19.99 9.49 6.82
N VAL A 162 -20.04 10.18 7.96
CA VAL A 162 -21.29 10.72 8.50
C VAL A 162 -21.53 12.11 7.91
N PRO A 163 -22.73 12.39 7.35
CA PRO A 163 -23.04 13.70 6.79
C PRO A 163 -22.88 14.83 7.81
N VAL A 164 -22.31 15.96 7.37
CA VAL A 164 -22.13 17.17 8.20
C VAL A 164 -23.46 17.67 8.77
N THR A 165 -24.56 17.46 8.05
CA THR A 165 -25.93 17.79 8.50
C THR A 165 -26.34 17.02 9.76
N ILE A 166 -25.87 15.77 9.93
CA ILE A 166 -26.11 15.00 11.16
C ILE A 166 -25.18 15.50 12.26
N LEU A 167 -23.89 15.68 11.93
CA LEU A 167 -22.87 16.12 12.90
C LEU A 167 -23.22 17.46 13.55
N SER A 168 -23.77 18.41 12.78
CA SER A 168 -24.15 19.73 13.30
C SER A 168 -25.31 19.72 14.29
N ARG A 169 -26.06 18.61 14.37
CA ARG A 169 -27.22 18.42 15.26
C ARG A 169 -26.91 17.51 16.45
N CYS A 170 -25.66 17.05 16.58
CA CYS A 170 -25.24 16.17 17.67
C CYS A 170 -24.14 16.82 18.51
N GLN A 171 -24.16 16.54 19.82
CA GLN A 171 -23.01 16.81 20.67
C GLN A 171 -21.92 15.76 20.39
N ARG A 172 -20.82 16.21 19.79
CA ARG A 172 -19.72 15.33 19.37
C ARG A 172 -18.73 15.10 20.51
N TYR A 173 -18.45 13.83 20.77
CA TYR A 173 -17.44 13.36 21.71
C TYR A 173 -16.46 12.43 20.99
N ASP A 174 -15.21 12.87 20.85
CA ASP A 174 -14.13 12.08 20.27
C ASP A 174 -13.40 11.30 21.37
N LEU A 175 -13.57 9.98 21.37
CA LEU A 175 -12.85 9.06 22.23
C LEU A 175 -11.46 8.81 21.63
N LYS A 176 -10.44 8.83 22.49
CA LYS A 176 -9.04 8.67 22.09
C LYS A 176 -8.61 7.21 22.19
N ARG A 177 -7.51 6.87 21.51
CA ARG A 177 -6.83 5.59 21.73
C ARG A 177 -6.34 5.52 23.17
N ILE A 178 -6.54 4.38 23.81
CA ILE A 178 -6.18 4.20 25.22
C ILE A 178 -4.67 3.95 25.31
N PRO A 179 -3.93 4.69 26.16
CA PRO A 179 -2.50 4.49 26.31
C PRO A 179 -2.15 3.07 26.79
N VAL A 180 -1.03 2.53 26.32
CA VAL A 180 -0.54 1.19 26.70
C VAL A 180 -0.49 0.98 28.22
N PRO A 181 0.06 1.90 29.05
CA PRO A 181 0.10 1.71 30.50
C PRO A 181 -1.29 1.51 31.14
N VAL A 182 -2.30 2.22 30.64
CA VAL A 182 -3.69 2.15 31.13
C VAL A 182 -4.31 0.79 30.78
N ILE A 183 -4.01 0.26 29.59
CA ILE A 183 -4.46 -1.08 29.19
C ILE A 183 -3.78 -2.14 30.07
N VAL A 184 -2.47 -2.04 30.28
CA VAL A 184 -1.71 -2.98 31.13
C VAL A 184 -2.27 -3.01 32.54
N GLU A 185 -2.51 -1.86 33.15
CA GLU A 185 -3.11 -1.77 34.49
C GLU A 185 -4.48 -2.47 34.53
N ARG A 186 -5.33 -2.23 33.52
CA ARG A 186 -6.64 -2.89 33.44
C ARG A 186 -6.53 -4.41 33.26
N LEU A 187 -5.56 -4.89 32.49
CA LEU A 187 -5.33 -6.33 32.33
C LEU A 187 -4.81 -6.96 33.64
N LYS A 188 -3.98 -6.25 34.41
CA LYS A 188 -3.55 -6.68 35.76
C LYS A 188 -4.77 -6.82 36.69
N GLU A 189 -5.63 -5.80 36.76
CA GLU A 189 -6.88 -5.84 37.55
C GLU A 189 -7.77 -7.05 37.19
N ILE A 190 -7.89 -7.37 35.90
CA ILE A 190 -8.68 -8.52 35.42
C ILE A 190 -7.98 -9.84 35.78
N GLY A 191 -6.66 -9.94 35.56
CA GLY A 191 -5.87 -11.12 35.89
C GLY A 191 -5.95 -11.48 37.37
N GLU A 192 -5.86 -10.50 38.27
CA GLU A 192 -6.01 -10.72 39.71
C GLU A 192 -7.39 -11.28 40.07
N ARG A 193 -8.46 -10.77 39.46
CA ARG A 193 -9.84 -11.21 39.74
C ARG A 193 -10.17 -12.59 39.18
N GLU A 194 -9.57 -12.95 38.04
CA GLU A 194 -9.71 -14.27 37.43
C GLU A 194 -8.65 -15.27 37.91
N ASN A 195 -7.77 -14.87 38.85
CA ASN A 195 -6.65 -15.68 39.34
C ASN A 195 -5.69 -16.15 38.22
N ILE A 196 -5.48 -15.30 37.21
CA ILE A 196 -4.56 -15.50 36.10
C ILE A 196 -3.27 -14.75 36.41
N LYS A 197 -2.16 -15.48 36.55
CA LYS A 197 -0.83 -14.88 36.70
C LYS A 197 -0.26 -14.54 35.33
N ALA A 198 0.20 -13.30 35.14
CA ALA A 198 0.80 -12.87 33.89
C ALA A 198 2.03 -11.98 34.15
N GLU A 199 3.06 -12.15 33.32
CA GLU A 199 4.23 -11.28 33.34
C GLU A 199 3.90 -9.90 32.78
N GLU A 200 4.55 -8.86 33.32
CA GLU A 200 4.34 -7.49 32.85
C GLU A 200 4.72 -7.31 31.37
N LYS A 201 5.76 -8.02 30.90
CA LYS A 201 6.15 -8.03 29.48
C LYS A 201 5.06 -8.63 28.59
N ALA A 202 4.42 -9.73 29.03
CA ALA A 202 3.30 -10.35 28.31
C ALA A 202 2.11 -9.39 28.20
N LEU A 203 1.71 -8.77 29.32
CA LEU A 203 0.62 -7.80 29.33
C LEU A 203 0.91 -6.57 28.46
N SER A 204 2.15 -6.09 28.48
CA SER A 204 2.59 -4.97 27.65
C SER A 204 2.55 -5.32 26.17
N TYR A 205 2.89 -6.55 25.80
CA TYR A 205 2.80 -7.03 24.43
C TYR A 205 1.34 -7.12 23.96
N ILE A 206 0.45 -7.68 24.77
CA ILE A 206 -1.00 -7.71 24.50
C ILE A 206 -1.57 -6.29 24.32
N ALA A 207 -1.19 -5.37 25.20
CA ALA A 207 -1.65 -3.98 25.14
C ALA A 207 -1.21 -3.26 23.85
N ARG A 208 0.00 -3.54 23.35
CA ARG A 208 0.47 -3.03 22.05
C ARG A 208 -0.27 -3.68 20.88
N ALA A 209 -0.45 -5.01 20.91
CA ALA A 209 -1.18 -5.75 19.89
C ALA A 209 -2.65 -5.29 19.76
N ALA A 210 -3.24 -4.78 20.85
CA ALA A 210 -4.60 -4.25 20.88
C ALA A 210 -4.77 -2.85 20.26
N ASP A 211 -3.68 -2.18 19.87
CA ASP A 211 -3.68 -0.90 19.15
C ASP A 211 -4.56 0.21 19.79
N GLY A 212 -4.60 0.24 21.12
CA GLY A 212 -5.38 1.20 21.90
C GLY A 212 -6.85 0.83 22.16
N GLY A 213 -7.32 -0.33 21.69
CA GLY A 213 -8.66 -0.85 21.92
C GLY A 213 -8.76 -1.75 23.17
N MET A 214 -9.45 -1.30 24.21
CA MET A 214 -9.62 -2.08 25.46
C MET A 214 -10.35 -3.41 25.23
N ARG A 215 -11.39 -3.42 24.40
CA ARG A 215 -12.11 -4.68 24.09
C ARG A 215 -11.18 -5.71 23.46
N ASP A 216 -10.32 -5.25 22.55
CA ASP A 216 -9.44 -6.13 21.79
C ASP A 216 -8.32 -6.64 22.70
N ALA A 217 -7.76 -5.78 23.57
CA ALA A 217 -6.81 -6.18 24.62
C ALA A 217 -7.36 -7.27 25.54
N VAL A 218 -8.57 -7.08 26.07
CA VAL A 218 -9.20 -8.08 26.95
C VAL A 218 -9.52 -9.37 26.20
N SER A 219 -9.90 -9.28 24.92
CA SER A 219 -10.18 -10.46 24.09
C SER A 219 -8.92 -11.27 23.78
N ILE A 220 -7.82 -10.58 23.50
CA ILE A 220 -6.50 -11.20 23.33
C ILE A 220 -6.05 -11.84 24.64
N PHE A 221 -6.17 -11.14 25.77
CA PHE A 221 -5.83 -11.67 27.08
C PHE A 221 -6.62 -12.93 27.42
N ASP A 222 -7.94 -12.93 27.20
CA ASP A 222 -8.85 -14.06 27.37
C ASP A 222 -8.40 -15.28 26.51
N LYS A 223 -8.05 -15.01 25.25
CA LYS A 223 -7.49 -16.01 24.34
C LYS A 223 -6.20 -16.59 24.93
N CYS A 224 -5.22 -15.75 25.28
CA CYS A 224 -3.93 -16.17 25.83
C CYS A 224 -4.09 -16.96 27.14
N SER A 225 -5.00 -16.55 28.02
CA SER A 225 -5.27 -17.26 29.28
C SER A 225 -5.93 -18.63 29.09
N SER A 226 -6.59 -18.87 27.95
CA SER A 226 -7.21 -20.16 27.66
C SER A 226 -6.20 -21.26 27.28
N PHE A 227 -4.97 -20.89 26.91
CA PHE A 227 -3.89 -21.82 26.52
C PHE A 227 -2.92 -22.14 27.66
N ILE A 228 -3.04 -21.48 28.81
CA ILE A 228 -2.22 -21.80 29.98
C ILE A 228 -2.95 -22.79 30.89
N SER A 229 -2.20 -23.71 31.48
CA SER A 229 -2.71 -24.60 32.52
C SER A 229 -3.08 -23.80 33.77
N GLU A 230 -4.00 -24.33 34.58
CA GLU A 230 -4.44 -23.68 35.80
C GLU A 230 -3.26 -23.50 36.78
N GLY A 231 -3.03 -22.26 37.23
CA GLY A 231 -1.93 -21.88 38.12
C GLY A 231 -0.60 -21.55 37.44
N ASP A 232 -0.50 -21.77 36.13
CA ASP A 232 0.68 -21.43 35.32
C ASP A 232 0.73 -19.91 35.04
N VAL A 233 1.93 -19.39 34.75
CA VAL A 233 2.12 -17.97 34.44
C VAL A 233 2.04 -17.75 32.92
N LEU A 234 1.27 -16.75 32.49
CA LEU A 234 1.31 -16.25 31.13
C LEU A 234 2.61 -15.48 30.90
N THR A 235 3.56 -16.13 30.25
CA THR A 235 4.86 -15.56 29.90
C THR A 235 4.83 -14.83 28.57
N TYR A 236 5.82 -13.98 28.33
CA TYR A 236 5.98 -13.29 27.05
C TYR A 236 6.06 -14.26 25.86
N ASP A 237 6.86 -15.33 25.98
CA ASP A 237 7.08 -16.30 24.89
C ASP A 237 5.81 -17.06 24.51
N LYS A 238 5.04 -17.52 25.51
CA LYS A 238 3.73 -18.15 25.27
C LYS A 238 2.76 -17.18 24.59
N THR A 239 2.80 -15.91 25.01
CA THR A 239 1.94 -14.87 24.41
C THR A 239 2.28 -14.65 22.94
N LEU A 240 3.57 -14.62 22.58
CA LEU A 240 4.05 -14.56 21.20
C LEU A 240 3.57 -15.75 20.37
N GLU A 241 3.73 -16.97 20.90
CA GLU A 241 3.29 -18.22 20.25
C GLU A 241 1.78 -18.20 19.96
N ILE A 242 0.95 -17.80 20.92
CA ILE A 242 -0.51 -17.81 20.81
C ILE A 242 -1.07 -16.69 19.91
N LEU A 243 -0.43 -15.52 19.94
CA LEU A 243 -0.83 -14.39 19.10
C LEU A 243 -0.43 -14.58 17.64
N GLY A 244 0.35 -15.62 17.34
CA GLY A 244 0.68 -15.97 15.97
C GLY A 244 1.57 -14.92 15.34
N ASN A 245 2.50 -14.35 16.11
CA ASN A 245 3.65 -13.78 15.46
C ASN A 245 4.36 -14.94 14.80
N VAL A 246 4.30 -14.93 13.47
CA VAL A 246 5.26 -15.60 12.63
C VAL A 246 6.63 -15.36 13.27
N ASP A 247 7.29 -16.45 13.65
CA ASP A 247 8.54 -16.40 14.41
C ASP A 247 9.49 -15.42 13.71
N VAL A 248 10.29 -14.68 14.48
CA VAL A 248 11.35 -13.83 13.92
C VAL A 248 12.22 -14.64 12.96
N SER A 249 12.35 -15.94 13.17
CA SER A 249 13.00 -16.88 12.24
C SER A 249 12.36 -16.91 10.84
N VAL A 250 11.03 -16.83 10.73
CA VAL A 250 10.31 -16.82 9.46
C VAL A 250 10.35 -15.43 8.80
N PHE A 251 10.28 -14.34 9.58
CA PHE A 251 10.55 -13.00 9.04
C PHE A 251 11.98 -12.88 8.51
N SER A 252 12.94 -13.43 9.25
CA SER A 252 14.33 -13.53 8.84
C SER A 252 14.47 -14.36 7.55
N GLY A 253 13.81 -15.52 7.47
CA GLY A 253 13.79 -16.36 6.26
C GLY A 253 13.18 -15.65 5.04
N MET A 254 12.10 -14.89 5.24
CA MET A 254 11.48 -14.08 4.19
C MET A 254 12.41 -12.96 3.72
N PHE A 255 13.04 -12.24 4.66
CA PHE A 255 14.01 -11.19 4.37
C PHE A 255 15.20 -11.74 3.59
N GLU A 256 15.77 -12.87 4.01
CA GLU A 256 16.87 -13.53 3.32
C GLU A 256 16.49 -13.96 1.90
N SER A 257 15.28 -14.48 1.73
CA SER A 257 14.76 -14.89 0.42
C SER A 257 14.60 -13.69 -0.53
N LEU A 258 14.08 -12.56 -0.02
CA LEU A 258 13.97 -11.31 -0.77
C LEU A 258 15.35 -10.74 -1.14
N ARG A 259 16.28 -10.72 -0.18
CA ARG A 259 17.66 -10.24 -0.38
C ARG A 259 18.40 -11.09 -1.41
N ALA A 260 18.28 -12.41 -1.32
CA ALA A 260 18.87 -13.36 -2.24
C ALA A 260 18.14 -13.43 -3.60
N ARG A 261 17.08 -12.64 -3.80
CA ARG A 261 16.25 -12.59 -5.02
C ARG A 261 15.63 -13.94 -5.40
N LYS A 262 15.26 -14.74 -4.40
CA LYS A 262 14.67 -16.07 -4.59
C LYS A 262 13.15 -16.01 -4.46
N ILE A 263 12.47 -15.70 -5.55
CA ILE A 263 10.99 -15.58 -5.56
C ILE A 263 10.28 -16.86 -5.12
N ASN A 264 10.76 -18.04 -5.56
CA ASN A 264 10.15 -19.32 -5.21
C ASN A 264 10.21 -19.60 -3.70
N GLU A 265 11.29 -19.19 -3.02
CA GLU A 265 11.40 -19.34 -1.56
C GLU A 265 10.49 -18.35 -0.84
N CYS A 266 10.33 -17.12 -1.35
CA CYS A 266 9.36 -16.16 -0.81
C CYS A 266 7.92 -16.69 -0.91
N ILE A 267 7.56 -17.32 -2.03
CA ILE A 267 6.24 -17.92 -2.23
C ILE A 267 6.03 -19.09 -1.28
N LYS A 268 7.02 -19.96 -1.09
CA LYS A 268 6.93 -21.08 -0.12
C LYS A 268 6.67 -20.58 1.31
N VAL A 269 7.36 -19.53 1.75
CA VAL A 269 7.12 -18.95 3.09
C VAL A 269 5.66 -18.48 3.22
N LEU A 270 5.10 -17.86 2.18
CA LEU A 270 3.70 -17.45 2.18
C LEU A 270 2.73 -18.62 2.16
N ASP A 271 3.03 -19.68 1.42
CA ASP A 271 2.22 -20.91 1.38
C ASP A 271 2.23 -21.59 2.76
N GLU A 272 3.38 -21.70 3.43
CA GLU A 272 3.49 -22.24 4.81
C GLU A 272 2.65 -21.44 5.82
N ILE A 273 2.66 -20.12 5.70
CA ILE A 273 1.83 -19.23 6.54
C ILE A 273 0.34 -19.47 6.24
N SER A 274 -0.03 -19.57 4.97
CA SER A 274 -1.41 -19.86 4.57
C SER A 274 -1.88 -21.23 5.07
N ASP A 275 -1.05 -22.26 4.96
CA ASP A 275 -1.33 -23.63 5.38
C ASP A 275 -1.46 -23.76 6.91
N SER A 276 -0.72 -22.93 7.66
CA SER A 276 -0.88 -22.81 9.12
C SER A 276 -2.21 -22.16 9.55
N GLY A 277 -2.99 -21.63 8.60
CA GLY A 277 -4.23 -20.89 8.84
C GLY A 277 -4.02 -19.44 9.28
N ALA A 278 -2.78 -18.94 9.25
CA ALA A 278 -2.46 -17.55 9.57
C ALA A 278 -2.88 -16.59 8.44
N SER A 279 -3.24 -15.38 8.81
CA SER A 279 -3.66 -14.36 7.83
C SER A 279 -2.45 -13.78 7.11
N ILE A 280 -2.39 -13.93 5.78
CA ILE A 280 -1.34 -13.33 4.95
C ILE A 280 -1.31 -11.80 5.09
N VAL A 281 -2.48 -11.15 5.25
CA VAL A 281 -2.58 -9.70 5.47
C VAL A 281 -1.93 -9.29 6.79
N GLN A 282 -2.09 -10.12 7.82
CA GLN A 282 -1.46 -9.91 9.12
C GLN A 282 0.05 -10.11 9.01
N PHE A 283 0.49 -11.20 8.35
CA PHE A 283 1.91 -11.43 8.09
C PHE A 283 2.58 -10.27 7.36
N ILE A 284 1.97 -9.75 6.29
CA ILE A 284 2.51 -8.59 5.56
C ILE A 284 2.61 -7.36 6.47
N THR A 285 1.60 -7.14 7.33
CA THR A 285 1.62 -6.04 8.30
C THR A 285 2.79 -6.20 9.29
N ASP A 286 2.97 -7.40 9.82
CA ASP A 286 3.99 -7.68 10.82
C ASP A 286 5.40 -7.69 10.21
N PHE A 287 5.54 -8.21 8.99
CA PHE A 287 6.79 -8.16 8.23
C PHE A 287 7.17 -6.71 7.86
N THR A 288 6.20 -5.86 7.50
CA THR A 288 6.44 -4.42 7.30
C THR A 288 6.94 -3.76 8.58
N TRP A 289 6.36 -4.13 9.74
CA TRP A 289 6.81 -3.65 11.04
C TRP A 289 8.23 -4.14 11.39
N TYR A 290 8.54 -5.38 11.07
CA TYR A 290 9.89 -5.96 11.21
C TYR A 290 10.93 -5.18 10.38
N LEU A 291 10.65 -4.86 9.12
CA LEU A 291 11.52 -4.04 8.27
C LEU A 291 11.66 -2.60 8.80
N ARG A 292 10.58 -2.00 9.32
CA ARG A 292 10.64 -0.69 9.98
C ARG A 292 11.60 -0.71 11.17
N ASN A 293 11.53 -1.75 12.00
CA ASN A 293 12.41 -1.86 13.16
C ASN A 293 13.87 -2.05 12.73
N MET A 294 14.12 -2.82 11.67
CA MET A 294 15.44 -2.94 11.05
C MET A 294 15.99 -1.57 10.64
N LEU A 295 15.19 -0.77 9.94
CA LEU A 295 15.57 0.60 9.53
C LEU A 295 15.85 1.52 10.73
N LEU A 296 15.03 1.45 11.79
CA LEU A 296 15.24 2.26 13.00
C LEU A 296 16.52 1.87 13.75
N VAL A 297 16.84 0.57 13.82
CA VAL A 297 18.10 0.08 14.40
C VAL A 297 19.29 0.56 13.56
N GLN A 298 19.18 0.55 12.22
CA GLN A 298 20.23 1.02 11.31
C GLN A 298 20.50 2.53 11.42
N LEU A 299 19.46 3.32 11.68
CA LEU A 299 19.56 4.78 11.82
C LEU A 299 19.96 5.24 13.24
N SER A 300 19.89 4.36 14.23
CA SER A 300 20.22 4.70 15.63
C SER A 300 21.72 4.54 15.89
N GLU A 301 22.33 5.53 16.54
CA GLU A 301 23.75 5.45 16.94
C GLU A 301 24.03 4.25 17.87
N ASN A 302 23.05 3.93 18.73
CA ASN A 302 23.05 2.75 19.58
C ASN A 302 21.81 1.88 19.31
N PRO A 303 21.97 0.59 18.95
CA PRO A 303 20.86 -0.35 18.73
C PRO A 303 19.93 -0.55 19.94
N ALA A 304 20.47 -0.40 21.15
CA ALA A 304 19.73 -0.54 22.41
C ALA A 304 18.86 0.69 22.73
N ASP A 305 19.18 1.85 22.13
CA ASP A 305 18.44 3.11 22.29
C ASP A 305 17.41 3.31 21.17
N ALA A 306 17.39 2.41 20.18
CA ALA A 306 16.41 2.44 19.10
C ALA A 306 14.99 2.26 19.69
N PRO A 307 13.98 3.02 19.24
CA PRO A 307 12.61 2.95 19.76
C PRO A 307 11.88 1.71 19.21
N VAL A 308 12.41 0.52 19.51
CA VAL A 308 11.94 -0.79 19.05
C VAL A 308 11.61 -1.68 20.25
N ASP A 309 10.38 -2.17 20.28
CA ASP A 309 9.87 -3.04 21.34
C ASP A 309 10.24 -4.50 21.08
N MET A 310 11.54 -4.83 21.16
CA MET A 310 12.07 -6.17 20.86
C MET A 310 13.07 -6.64 21.93
N THR A 311 13.30 -7.96 22.01
CA THR A 311 14.30 -8.55 22.92
C THR A 311 15.72 -8.22 22.45
N SER A 312 16.68 -8.22 23.39
CA SER A 312 18.08 -7.93 23.11
C SER A 312 18.71 -8.84 22.05
N GLU A 313 18.30 -10.12 22.01
CA GLU A 313 18.73 -11.11 21.02
C GLU A 313 18.20 -10.78 19.61
N ASN A 314 16.93 -10.39 19.50
CA ASN A 314 16.32 -10.00 18.23
C ASN A 314 16.89 -8.67 17.68
N ILE A 315 17.28 -7.74 18.57
CA ILE A 315 17.97 -6.51 18.18
C ILE A 315 19.34 -6.81 17.56
N ALA A 316 20.08 -7.79 18.09
CA ALA A 316 21.38 -8.18 17.54
C ALA A 316 21.24 -8.81 16.14
N LEU A 317 20.26 -9.71 15.97
CA LEU A 317 19.96 -10.32 14.66
C LEU A 317 19.52 -9.26 13.64
N LEU A 318 18.63 -8.34 14.04
CA LEU A 318 18.19 -7.23 13.20
C LEU A 318 19.33 -6.33 12.77
N LYS A 319 20.27 -6.03 13.68
CA LYS A 319 21.44 -5.22 13.36
C LYS A 319 22.31 -5.90 12.30
N GLN A 320 22.58 -7.19 12.48
CA GLN A 320 23.35 -7.96 11.49
C GLN A 320 22.70 -7.90 10.10
N GLN A 321 21.39 -8.12 10.04
CA GLN A 321 20.66 -8.10 8.77
C GLN A 321 20.49 -6.68 8.18
N ALA A 322 20.37 -5.66 9.04
CA ALA A 322 20.32 -4.26 8.63
C ALA A 322 21.64 -3.82 7.98
N ASP A 323 22.79 -4.24 8.51
CA ASP A 323 24.10 -3.91 7.95
C ASP A 323 24.31 -4.53 6.56
N GLU A 324 23.60 -5.62 6.26
CA GLU A 324 23.66 -6.35 5.00
C GLU A 324 22.74 -5.78 3.89
N ILE A 325 21.94 -4.74 4.20
CA ILE A 325 21.04 -4.08 3.25
C ILE A 325 21.11 -2.56 3.37
N GLY A 326 21.05 -1.85 2.24
CA GLY A 326 21.05 -0.38 2.26
C GLY A 326 19.72 0.21 2.76
N ASN A 327 19.80 1.30 3.53
CA ASN A 327 18.65 2.09 4.00
C ASN A 327 17.61 2.39 2.91
N LYS A 328 18.05 2.74 1.70
CA LYS A 328 17.16 3.05 0.56
C LYS A 328 16.33 1.83 0.13
N THR A 329 16.92 0.64 0.12
CA THR A 329 16.22 -0.60 -0.24
C THR A 329 15.20 -0.98 0.84
N LEU A 330 15.55 -0.81 2.12
CA LEU A 330 14.63 -1.00 3.24
C LEU A 330 13.42 -0.07 3.16
N MET A 331 13.63 1.23 2.89
CA MET A 331 12.54 2.19 2.70
C MET A 331 11.61 1.76 1.55
N ARG A 332 12.18 1.35 0.40
CA ARG A 332 11.39 0.84 -0.72
C ARG A 332 10.56 -0.39 -0.34
N TYR A 333 11.15 -1.34 0.38
CA TYR A 333 10.42 -2.54 0.80
C TYR A 333 9.22 -2.18 1.67
N ILE A 334 9.41 -1.24 2.62
CA ILE A 334 8.34 -0.75 3.49
C ILE A 334 7.24 -0.05 2.66
N GLU A 335 7.60 0.77 1.67
CA GLU A 335 6.64 1.46 0.80
C GLU A 335 5.79 0.48 -0.02
N VAL A 336 6.44 -0.47 -0.70
CA VAL A 336 5.74 -1.48 -1.54
C VAL A 336 4.80 -2.34 -0.68
N LEU A 337 5.26 -2.82 0.47
CA LEU A 337 4.42 -3.64 1.37
C LEU A 337 3.29 -2.84 2.02
N SER A 338 3.52 -1.57 2.34
CA SER A 338 2.47 -0.68 2.85
C SER A 338 1.39 -0.41 1.80
N GLY A 339 1.77 -0.27 0.53
CA GLY A 339 0.84 -0.20 -0.61
C GLY A 339 0.05 -1.50 -0.78
N LEU A 340 0.73 -2.64 -0.78
CA LEU A 340 0.14 -3.98 -0.90
C LEU A 340 -0.95 -4.23 0.15
N LYS A 341 -0.74 -3.79 1.39
CA LYS A 341 -1.74 -3.92 2.47
C LYS A 341 -3.08 -3.27 2.11
N ASN A 342 -3.06 -2.11 1.45
CA ASN A 342 -4.27 -1.42 1.03
C ASN A 342 -4.95 -2.10 -0.16
N GLU A 343 -4.17 -2.59 -1.13
CA GLU A 343 -4.68 -3.29 -2.30
C GLU A 343 -5.33 -4.64 -1.95
N LEU A 344 -4.74 -5.38 -1.01
CA LEU A 344 -5.25 -6.66 -0.52
C LEU A 344 -6.63 -6.58 0.13
N ARG A 345 -7.00 -5.41 0.65
CA ARG A 345 -8.31 -5.21 1.28
C ARG A 345 -9.45 -5.12 0.26
N ASN A 346 -9.16 -4.69 -0.96
CA ASN A 346 -10.17 -4.37 -1.98
C ASN A 346 -10.16 -5.35 -3.17
N SER A 347 -9.23 -6.31 -3.22
CA SER A 347 -9.06 -7.23 -4.35
C SER A 347 -9.73 -8.60 -4.14
N THR A 348 -10.29 -9.13 -5.22
CA THR A 348 -10.78 -10.51 -5.34
C THR A 348 -9.65 -11.53 -5.49
N ASP A 349 -8.59 -11.16 -6.22
CA ASP A 349 -7.47 -12.06 -6.56
C ASP A 349 -6.21 -11.70 -5.76
N LYS A 350 -6.26 -11.96 -4.45
CA LYS A 350 -5.21 -11.60 -3.49
C LYS A 350 -3.85 -12.21 -3.85
N ARG A 351 -3.83 -13.44 -4.37
CA ARG A 351 -2.61 -14.18 -4.69
C ARG A 351 -1.78 -13.47 -5.77
N VAL A 352 -2.42 -13.03 -6.85
CA VAL A 352 -1.75 -12.33 -7.97
C VAL A 352 -1.11 -11.02 -7.50
N ILE A 353 -1.81 -10.25 -6.65
CA ILE A 353 -1.29 -8.98 -6.15
C ILE A 353 -0.07 -9.21 -5.24
N ILE A 354 -0.10 -10.24 -4.41
CA ILE A 354 1.04 -10.59 -3.54
C ILE A 354 2.24 -10.99 -4.39
N GLU A 355 2.06 -11.88 -5.36
CA GLU A 355 3.14 -12.33 -6.25
C GLU A 355 3.74 -11.15 -7.02
N LEU A 356 2.90 -10.24 -7.53
CA LEU A 356 3.35 -9.02 -8.20
C LEU A 356 4.14 -8.10 -7.26
N ALA A 357 3.71 -7.93 -6.02
CA ALA A 357 4.42 -7.13 -5.04
C ALA A 357 5.77 -7.76 -4.66
N LEU A 358 5.86 -9.09 -4.52
CA LEU A 358 7.13 -9.78 -4.31
C LEU A 358 8.10 -9.57 -5.48
N ILE A 359 7.60 -9.60 -6.72
CA ILE A 359 8.40 -9.27 -7.91
C ILE A 359 8.90 -7.83 -7.82
N LYS A 360 8.04 -6.85 -7.48
CA LYS A 360 8.44 -5.45 -7.31
C LYS A 360 9.52 -5.25 -6.23
N LEU A 361 9.46 -6.04 -5.16
CA LEU A 361 10.49 -6.01 -4.11
C LEU A 361 11.84 -6.51 -4.63
N ILE A 362 11.85 -7.62 -5.37
CA ILE A 362 13.07 -8.27 -5.90
C ILE A 362 13.66 -7.50 -7.09
N GLU A 363 12.81 -6.93 -7.95
CA GLU A 363 13.19 -6.22 -9.17
C GLU A 363 12.89 -4.71 -9.06
N PRO A 364 13.88 -3.90 -8.63
CA PRO A 364 13.79 -2.43 -8.58
C PRO A 364 13.38 -1.78 -9.90
N THR A 365 13.71 -2.45 -11.00
CA THR A 365 13.73 -1.90 -12.35
C THR A 365 12.38 -1.88 -13.04
N SER A 366 11.33 -2.35 -12.35
CA SER A 366 9.94 -2.37 -12.85
C SER A 366 9.19 -1.05 -12.60
N GLU A 367 9.77 -0.11 -11.84
CA GLU A 367 9.24 1.25 -11.68
C GLU A 367 10.12 2.26 -12.43
N SER A 368 9.49 3.03 -13.32
CA SER A 368 10.08 4.23 -13.95
C SER A 368 9.93 5.45 -13.03
N THR A 369 10.47 5.35 -11.82
CA THR A 369 10.60 6.47 -10.86
C THR A 369 12.06 6.90 -10.78
N ASP A 370 12.31 8.20 -10.51
CA ASP A 370 13.66 8.79 -10.42
C ASP A 370 14.58 8.03 -9.43
N ALA A 371 14.00 7.41 -8.40
CA ALA A 371 14.71 6.56 -7.44
C ALA A 371 15.29 5.27 -8.07
N ALA A 372 14.57 4.65 -9.01
CA ALA A 372 15.04 3.45 -9.73
C ALA A 372 16.17 3.79 -10.71
N VAL A 373 16.13 4.99 -11.30
CA VAL A 373 17.19 5.52 -12.16
C VAL A 373 18.45 5.82 -11.36
N LEU A 374 18.31 6.45 -10.19
CA LEU A 374 19.43 6.70 -9.27
C LEU A 374 20.07 5.40 -8.77
N GLN A 375 19.27 4.37 -8.49
CA GLN A 375 19.79 3.06 -8.09
C GLN A 375 20.53 2.35 -9.23
N ARG A 376 20.08 2.50 -10.49
CA ARG A 376 20.81 2.01 -11.67
C ARG A 376 22.15 2.71 -11.84
N LEU A 377 22.20 4.03 -11.61
CA LEU A 377 23.43 4.79 -11.63
C LEU A 377 24.41 4.32 -10.55
N GLU A 378 23.95 4.17 -9.30
CA GLU A 378 24.78 3.66 -8.20
C GLU A 378 25.30 2.23 -8.45
N GLN A 379 24.46 1.36 -9.02
CA GLN A 379 24.86 -0.01 -9.34
C GLN A 379 25.88 -0.05 -10.49
N LEU A 380 25.69 0.75 -11.53
CA LEU A 380 26.65 0.89 -12.63
C LEU A 380 27.97 1.52 -12.16
N GLU A 381 27.92 2.52 -11.27
CA GLU A 381 29.11 3.12 -10.66
C GLU A 381 29.86 2.12 -9.77
N SER A 382 29.15 1.24 -9.07
CA SER A 382 29.75 0.16 -8.27
C SER A 382 30.42 -0.89 -9.16
N GLU A 383 29.76 -1.30 -10.24
CA GLU A 383 30.29 -2.25 -11.23
C GLU A 383 31.49 -1.66 -11.98
N LEU A 384 31.43 -0.38 -12.35
CA LEU A 384 32.56 0.35 -12.96
C LEU A 384 33.74 0.45 -11.99
N ASN A 385 33.52 0.80 -10.72
CA ASN A 385 34.58 0.86 -9.71
C ASN A 385 35.22 -0.52 -9.43
N GLN A 386 34.43 -1.61 -9.47
CA GLN A 386 34.97 -2.96 -9.39
C GLN A 386 35.81 -3.31 -10.62
N GLN A 387 35.36 -2.95 -11.83
CA GLN A 387 36.11 -3.16 -13.06
C GLN A 387 37.38 -2.30 -13.13
N GLU A 388 37.35 -1.06 -12.66
CA GLU A 388 38.51 -0.17 -12.56
C GLU A 388 39.54 -0.69 -11.56
N ARG A 389 39.10 -1.32 -10.46
CA ARG A 389 39.98 -2.04 -9.52
C ARG A 389 40.59 -3.30 -10.13
N VAL A 390 39.87 -4.02 -10.98
CA VAL A 390 40.40 -5.18 -11.73
C VAL A 390 41.40 -4.73 -12.79
N LEU A 391 41.13 -3.62 -13.49
CA LEU A 391 42.02 -3.02 -14.49
C LEU A 391 43.29 -2.40 -13.87
N ASN A 392 43.18 -1.69 -12.75
CA ASN A 392 44.33 -1.12 -12.03
C ASN A 392 45.14 -2.17 -11.24
N GLY A 393 44.58 -3.35 -10.98
CA GLY A 393 45.28 -4.50 -10.40
C GLY A 393 46.00 -5.38 -11.43
N MET A 394 45.71 -5.22 -12.73
CA MET A 394 46.41 -5.91 -13.80
C MET A 394 47.69 -5.16 -14.15
N ASN A 395 48.81 -5.61 -13.59
CA ASN A 395 50.13 -5.12 -13.93
C ASN A 395 50.42 -5.38 -15.43
N VAL A 396 50.20 -4.35 -16.27
CA VAL A 396 50.34 -4.38 -17.73
C VAL A 396 51.74 -4.85 -18.16
N ASP A 397 52.77 -4.57 -17.33
CA ASP A 397 54.15 -5.03 -17.55
C ASP A 397 54.34 -6.55 -17.36
N ALA A 398 53.51 -7.20 -16.54
CA ALA A 398 53.54 -8.66 -16.33
C ALA A 398 52.91 -9.42 -17.52
N ILE A 399 52.00 -8.79 -18.25
CA ILE A 399 51.39 -9.35 -19.46
C ILE A 399 52.31 -9.14 -20.66
N LEU A 400 52.91 -7.96 -20.81
CA LEU A 400 53.88 -7.66 -21.86
C LEU A 400 55.16 -8.51 -21.76
N SER A 401 55.63 -8.82 -20.55
CA SER A 401 56.78 -9.73 -20.35
C SER A 401 56.47 -11.19 -20.71
N LYS A 402 55.25 -11.67 -20.47
CA LYS A 402 54.80 -13.01 -20.90
C LYS A 402 54.61 -13.10 -22.41
N VAL A 403 54.12 -12.04 -23.05
CA VAL A 403 54.00 -11.97 -24.51
C VAL A 403 55.39 -11.91 -25.17
N ASN A 404 56.34 -11.16 -24.61
CA ASN A 404 57.72 -11.11 -25.14
C ASN A 404 58.50 -12.42 -24.93
N GLN A 405 58.22 -13.19 -23.86
CA GLN A 405 58.78 -14.54 -23.68
C GLN A 405 58.19 -15.57 -24.65
N ALA A 406 56.92 -15.41 -25.05
CA ALA A 406 56.29 -16.28 -26.05
C ALA A 406 56.80 -16.01 -27.48
N VAL A 407 57.21 -14.77 -27.79
CA VAL A 407 57.72 -14.38 -29.11
C VAL A 407 59.20 -14.77 -29.32
N SER A 408 59.96 -15.02 -28.26
CA SER A 408 61.39 -15.39 -28.32
C SER A 408 61.67 -16.89 -28.33
N SER A 409 60.65 -17.74 -28.20
CA SER A 409 60.74 -19.20 -28.37
C SER A 409 60.25 -19.61 -29.76
N GLY A 410 61.08 -19.36 -30.77
CA GLY A 410 60.80 -19.71 -32.15
C GLY A 410 60.53 -21.21 -32.33
N ALA A 411 59.28 -21.54 -32.66
CA ALA A 411 58.91 -22.77 -33.34
C ALA A 411 58.13 -22.39 -34.61
N VAL A 412 58.88 -22.34 -35.71
CA VAL A 412 58.37 -22.15 -37.07
C VAL A 412 57.58 -23.39 -37.49
N VAL A 413 56.35 -23.21 -37.97
CA VAL A 413 55.71 -24.17 -38.89
C VAL A 413 55.33 -23.41 -40.16
N GLN A 414 55.89 -23.90 -41.27
CA GLN A 414 55.75 -23.39 -42.63
C GLN A 414 54.40 -23.76 -43.28
N GLY A 415 53.99 -22.94 -44.25
CA GLY A 415 52.95 -23.22 -45.28
C GLY A 415 51.66 -22.42 -45.06
N ASN A 416 51.08 -21.66 -46.00
CA ASN A 416 51.26 -21.51 -47.45
C ASN A 416 50.89 -20.07 -47.87
N GLU A 417 51.66 -19.45 -48.77
CA GLU A 417 51.37 -18.14 -49.37
C GLU A 417 50.18 -18.15 -50.37
N ALA A 418 49.55 -19.31 -50.59
CA ALA A 418 48.37 -19.45 -51.46
C ALA A 418 47.03 -19.07 -50.77
N ASP A 419 46.96 -19.07 -49.43
CA ASP A 419 45.73 -18.73 -48.69
C ASP A 419 45.52 -17.22 -48.51
N ALA A 420 46.58 -16.42 -48.65
CA ALA A 420 46.49 -14.96 -48.53
C ALA A 420 45.91 -14.31 -49.80
N ALA A 421 46.18 -14.87 -50.98
CA ALA A 421 45.66 -14.40 -52.25
C ALA A 421 44.17 -14.78 -52.45
N GLN A 422 43.79 -16.02 -52.12
CA GLN A 422 42.39 -16.45 -52.17
C GLN A 422 41.50 -15.72 -51.16
N ARG A 423 42.02 -15.33 -49.98
CA ARG A 423 41.29 -14.50 -49.03
C ARG A 423 41.11 -13.05 -49.49
N LYS A 424 42.06 -12.49 -50.24
CA LYS A 424 41.95 -11.12 -50.80
C LYS A 424 40.95 -11.06 -51.95
N GLU A 425 40.99 -12.06 -52.83
CA GLU A 425 40.06 -12.19 -53.96
C GLU A 425 38.64 -12.58 -53.51
N ALA A 426 38.50 -13.39 -52.44
CA ALA A 426 37.21 -13.64 -51.79
C ALA A 426 36.68 -12.41 -51.03
N LEU A 427 37.54 -11.50 -50.57
CA LEU A 427 37.12 -10.23 -49.96
C LEU A 427 36.72 -9.19 -51.02
N GLU A 428 37.36 -9.20 -52.20
CA GLU A 428 37.04 -8.32 -53.33
C GLU A 428 35.82 -8.78 -54.13
N ASN A 429 35.63 -10.08 -54.34
CA ASN A 429 34.43 -10.61 -55.00
C ASN A 429 33.18 -10.56 -54.12
N LYS A 430 33.31 -10.64 -52.79
CA LYS A 430 32.21 -10.38 -51.85
C LYS A 430 31.87 -8.88 -51.70
N LYS A 431 32.68 -8.01 -52.29
CA LYS A 431 32.46 -6.56 -52.39
C LYS A 431 31.72 -6.17 -53.68
N LYS A 432 31.44 -7.12 -54.58
CA LYS A 432 30.89 -6.88 -55.92
C LYS A 432 29.49 -7.46 -56.17
N GLU A 433 28.90 -8.14 -55.19
CA GLU A 433 27.50 -8.55 -55.21
C GLU A 433 26.79 -8.00 -53.98
N LEU A 434 26.27 -6.78 -54.12
CA LEU A 434 25.11 -6.19 -53.47
C LEU A 434 25.16 -4.69 -53.81
N LEU A 435 24.30 -4.24 -54.71
CA LEU A 435 24.18 -2.84 -55.09
C LEU A 435 23.82 -2.00 -53.86
N ASP A 436 24.71 -1.07 -53.51
CA ASP A 436 24.64 -0.18 -52.36
C ASP A 436 23.39 0.73 -52.40
N ALA A 437 22.52 0.66 -51.38
CA ALA A 437 21.72 1.82 -50.99
C ALA A 437 22.62 2.70 -50.10
N MET A 438 23.10 3.80 -50.66
CA MET A 438 24.09 4.66 -50.02
C MET A 438 23.43 5.56 -48.95
N PRO A 439 24.19 6.01 -47.93
CA PRO A 439 23.78 7.05 -46.97
C PRO A 439 23.30 8.38 -47.59
N GLU A 440 23.52 8.58 -48.90
CA GLU A 440 23.04 9.72 -49.70
C GLU A 440 21.51 9.71 -49.84
N ASP A 441 20.87 8.55 -50.04
CA ASP A 441 19.42 8.45 -50.21
C ASP A 441 18.67 8.85 -48.92
N ILE A 442 19.23 8.53 -47.76
CA ILE A 442 18.68 8.89 -46.44
C ILE A 442 18.83 10.40 -46.19
N LYS A 443 19.94 11.02 -46.64
CA LYS A 443 20.12 12.47 -46.60
C LYS A 443 19.16 13.19 -47.55
N GLU A 444 18.86 12.60 -48.71
CA GLU A 444 17.88 13.14 -49.65
C GLU A 444 16.45 13.11 -49.08
N ILE A 445 16.05 12.00 -48.45
CA ILE A 445 14.77 11.90 -47.71
C ILE A 445 14.70 12.93 -46.59
N ALA A 446 15.75 13.03 -45.77
CA ALA A 446 15.79 13.93 -44.62
C ALA A 446 15.76 15.42 -45.05
N SER A 447 16.40 15.77 -46.17
CA SER A 447 16.41 17.15 -46.68
C SER A 447 15.10 17.56 -47.36
N ARG A 448 14.35 16.60 -47.93
CA ARG A 448 13.07 16.84 -48.61
C ARG A 448 11.85 16.38 -47.81
N TRP A 449 12.02 16.15 -46.50
CA TRP A 449 10.97 15.63 -45.62
C TRP A 449 9.70 16.49 -45.59
N ASN A 450 9.85 17.81 -45.69
CA ASN A 450 8.71 18.74 -45.76
C ASN A 450 7.87 18.54 -47.03
N GLU A 451 8.50 18.17 -48.15
CA GLU A 451 7.78 17.82 -49.39
C GLU A 451 7.01 16.51 -49.23
N VAL A 452 7.60 15.51 -48.55
CA VAL A 452 6.92 14.24 -48.22
C VAL A 452 5.67 14.51 -47.39
N CYS A 453 5.78 15.30 -46.32
CA CYS A 453 4.64 15.65 -45.48
C CYS A 453 3.55 16.45 -46.23
N SER A 454 3.93 17.25 -47.24
CA SER A 454 2.97 18.00 -48.05
C SER A 454 2.13 17.13 -49.01
N LEU A 455 2.63 15.94 -49.36
CA LEU A 455 1.95 14.99 -50.26
C LEU A 455 0.93 14.11 -49.52
N ILE A 456 0.95 14.13 -48.19
CA ILE A 456 -0.01 13.44 -47.33
C ILE A 456 -1.33 14.23 -47.32
N LYS A 457 -2.40 13.62 -47.85
CA LYS A 457 -3.71 14.26 -47.98
C LYS A 457 -4.52 14.32 -46.67
N ASP A 458 -4.16 13.51 -45.69
CA ASP A 458 -4.84 13.44 -44.39
C ASP A 458 -4.19 14.40 -43.38
N ASP A 459 -4.99 15.34 -42.83
CA ASP A 459 -4.49 16.39 -41.93
C ASP A 459 -3.99 15.84 -40.58
N MET A 460 -4.59 14.75 -40.08
CA MET A 460 -4.20 14.14 -38.81
C MET A 460 -2.84 13.42 -38.93
N SER A 461 -2.64 12.72 -40.05
CA SER A 461 -1.36 12.14 -40.45
C SER A 461 -0.30 13.23 -40.60
N ARG A 462 -0.60 14.29 -41.38
CA ARG A 462 0.36 15.37 -41.66
C ARG A 462 0.88 16.02 -40.38
N THR A 463 -0.01 16.27 -39.40
CA THR A 463 0.33 16.84 -38.10
C THR A 463 1.20 15.89 -37.26
N THR A 464 0.92 14.59 -37.32
CA THR A 464 1.67 13.56 -36.58
C THR A 464 3.08 13.37 -37.14
N PHE A 465 3.25 13.44 -38.46
CA PHE A 465 4.53 13.23 -39.15
C PHE A 465 5.39 14.50 -39.29
N SER A 466 4.81 15.68 -39.07
CA SER A 466 5.57 16.94 -38.98
C SER A 466 6.32 17.12 -37.65
N ASP A 467 6.01 16.30 -36.64
CA ASP A 467 6.60 16.41 -35.31
C ASP A 467 7.95 15.69 -35.23
N ARG A 468 9.03 16.47 -35.08
CA ARG A 468 10.43 16.04 -35.15
C ARG A 468 10.84 15.13 -33.99
N GLU A 469 10.13 15.17 -32.86
CA GLU A 469 10.45 14.33 -31.70
C GLU A 469 9.94 12.88 -31.84
N LYS A 470 9.07 12.62 -32.82
CA LYS A 470 8.32 11.36 -32.91
C LYS A 470 8.78 10.43 -34.02
N VAL A 471 9.72 10.82 -34.87
CA VAL A 471 10.16 10.02 -36.04
C VAL A 471 11.69 9.89 -36.08
N GLY A 472 12.19 8.65 -36.15
CA GLY A 472 13.56 8.28 -36.48
C GLY A 472 13.59 7.46 -37.77
N VAL A 473 14.75 7.33 -38.41
CA VAL A 473 14.92 6.47 -39.60
C VAL A 473 16.05 5.48 -39.32
N SER A 474 15.88 4.24 -39.74
CA SER A 474 16.85 3.16 -39.59
C SER A 474 16.95 2.39 -40.89
N TYR A 475 18.10 1.75 -41.14
CA TYR A 475 18.35 1.00 -42.35
C TYR A 475 18.83 -0.41 -41.99
N SER A 476 18.21 -1.44 -42.57
CA SER A 476 18.62 -2.84 -42.42
C SER A 476 18.25 -3.60 -43.69
N ASP A 477 19.20 -4.35 -44.25
CA ASP A 477 18.98 -5.32 -45.33
C ASP A 477 18.09 -4.81 -46.49
N ASN A 478 18.51 -3.74 -47.17
CA ASN A 478 17.82 -3.10 -48.31
C ASN A 478 16.43 -2.49 -48.00
N GLU A 479 16.04 -2.35 -46.73
CA GLU A 479 14.81 -1.67 -46.32
C GLU A 479 15.12 -0.43 -45.46
N ILE A 480 14.49 0.72 -45.80
CA ILE A 480 14.50 1.93 -44.95
C ILE A 480 13.29 1.85 -44.01
N ARG A 481 13.53 1.79 -42.70
CA ARG A 481 12.52 1.70 -41.64
C ARG A 481 12.35 3.05 -40.95
N LEU A 482 11.12 3.51 -40.74
CA LEU A 482 10.82 4.68 -39.91
C LEU A 482 10.48 4.21 -38.48
N LEU A 483 11.26 4.65 -37.50
CA LEU A 483 11.05 4.40 -36.08
C LEU A 483 10.14 5.47 -35.51
N PHE A 484 9.14 5.10 -34.70
CA PHE A 484 8.25 6.08 -34.06
C PHE A 484 8.43 6.04 -32.54
N TYR A 485 8.69 7.20 -31.93
CA TYR A 485 8.88 7.30 -30.48
C TYR A 485 7.52 7.51 -29.80
N ARG A 486 7.13 6.54 -28.98
CA ARG A 486 5.83 6.51 -28.32
C ARG A 486 5.85 7.41 -27.09
N HIS A 487 5.28 8.60 -27.22
CA HIS A 487 4.74 9.35 -26.08
C HIS A 487 3.30 9.72 -26.43
N MET A 488 2.32 9.21 -25.67
CA MET A 488 0.99 9.83 -25.43
C MET A 488 0.08 8.91 -24.59
N ASP A 489 -0.38 9.44 -23.45
CA ASP A 489 -1.40 8.91 -22.53
C ASP A 489 -2.86 9.04 -23.04
N TYR A 490 -3.12 8.84 -24.33
CA TYR A 490 -4.47 8.95 -24.89
C TYR A 490 -4.91 7.66 -25.58
N THR A 491 -5.25 6.65 -24.77
CA THR A 491 -5.92 5.43 -25.19
C THR A 491 -7.42 5.68 -25.39
N GLN A 492 -7.83 6.31 -26.51
CA GLN A 492 -9.23 6.25 -26.92
C GLN A 492 -9.57 6.42 -28.41
N PHE A 493 -8.61 6.57 -29.32
CA PHE A 493 -8.91 6.57 -30.77
C PHE A 493 -7.91 5.69 -31.54
N TYR A 494 -8.30 4.43 -31.76
CA TYR A 494 -7.61 3.53 -32.67
C TYR A 494 -8.32 3.53 -34.04
N ALA A 495 -7.70 4.16 -35.03
CA ALA A 495 -7.83 3.81 -36.44
C ALA A 495 -6.48 3.18 -36.89
N PRO A 496 -6.48 2.22 -37.83
CA PRO A 496 -5.42 1.23 -37.92
C PRO A 496 -4.11 1.85 -38.42
N TYR A 497 -3.05 1.68 -37.64
CA TYR A 497 -1.65 2.01 -37.94
C TYR A 497 -1.19 1.59 -39.36
N PHE A 498 -1.88 0.61 -39.95
CA PHE A 498 -1.64 0.05 -41.28
C PHE A 498 -2.05 0.96 -42.45
N GLU A 499 -3.10 1.78 -42.33
CA GLU A 499 -3.52 2.69 -43.42
C GLU A 499 -2.55 3.88 -43.59
N PHE A 500 -1.92 4.28 -42.48
CA PHE A 500 -0.95 5.38 -42.45
C PHE A 500 0.42 5.00 -43.03
N GLN A 501 0.88 3.77 -42.78
CA GLN A 501 2.16 3.26 -43.32
C GLN A 501 2.16 3.28 -44.86
N LYS A 502 1.09 2.75 -45.47
CA LYS A 502 0.98 2.66 -46.92
C LYS A 502 0.96 4.03 -47.61
N THR A 503 0.32 5.03 -46.99
CA THR A 503 0.23 6.39 -47.53
C THR A 503 1.62 7.06 -47.58
N ILE A 504 2.49 6.78 -46.61
CA ILE A 504 3.86 7.31 -46.57
C ILE A 504 4.75 6.57 -47.56
N GLU A 505 4.64 5.24 -47.65
CA GLU A 505 5.38 4.44 -48.63
C GLU A 505 5.12 4.97 -50.06
N GLU A 506 3.86 5.22 -50.41
CA GLU A 506 3.47 5.78 -51.72
C GLU A 506 4.00 7.21 -51.94
N ALA A 507 4.09 8.04 -50.89
CA ALA A 507 4.61 9.41 -50.99
C ALA A 507 6.13 9.43 -51.21
N ILE A 508 6.87 8.56 -50.51
CA ILE A 508 8.32 8.43 -50.65
C ILE A 508 8.68 7.80 -52.00
N GLU A 509 7.94 6.79 -52.42
CA GLU A 509 8.14 6.15 -53.73
C GLU A 509 7.94 7.14 -54.88
N LYS A 510 6.95 8.05 -54.79
CA LYS A 510 6.75 9.12 -55.78
C LYS A 510 7.88 10.14 -55.83
N LEU A 511 8.55 10.40 -54.70
CA LEU A 511 9.57 11.45 -54.59
C LEU A 511 10.96 10.97 -55.05
N ILE A 512 11.27 9.69 -54.82
CA ILE A 512 12.64 9.15 -54.97
C ILE A 512 12.69 8.03 -56.02
N GLY A 513 11.53 7.52 -56.46
CA GLY A 513 11.43 6.46 -57.46
C GLY A 513 11.92 5.09 -56.99
N LYS A 514 12.06 4.89 -55.67
CA LYS A 514 12.49 3.65 -55.02
C LYS A 514 11.42 3.20 -54.03
N HIS A 515 11.12 1.89 -54.01
CA HIS A 515 10.17 1.32 -53.07
C HIS A 515 10.77 1.26 -51.66
N VAL A 516 10.07 1.86 -50.69
CA VAL A 516 10.49 1.95 -49.28
C VAL A 516 9.42 1.28 -48.42
N LYS A 517 9.83 0.55 -47.37
CA LYS A 517 8.92 -0.20 -46.51
C LYS A 517 8.94 0.35 -45.08
N VAL A 518 7.82 0.92 -44.66
CA VAL A 518 7.68 1.64 -43.39
C VAL A 518 7.19 0.70 -42.30
N THR A 519 8.08 0.33 -41.39
CA THR A 519 7.74 -0.52 -40.23
C THR A 519 7.78 0.30 -38.95
N GLY A 520 6.64 0.49 -38.28
CA GLY A 520 6.60 1.09 -36.95
C GLY A 520 7.12 0.12 -35.90
N VAL A 521 8.08 0.55 -35.09
CA VAL A 521 8.69 -0.26 -34.02
C VAL A 521 8.52 0.45 -32.69
N ASP A 522 7.93 -0.23 -31.71
CA ASP A 522 7.86 0.20 -30.31
C ASP A 522 9.20 -0.16 -29.65
N ARG A 523 9.92 0.80 -29.06
CA ARG A 523 11.24 0.54 -28.47
C ARG A 523 11.08 -0.03 -27.06
N SER A 524 10.41 -1.18 -26.96
CA SER A 524 10.30 -2.01 -25.76
C SER A 524 10.72 -3.47 -25.99
N GLY A 525 11.29 -3.82 -27.15
CA GLY A 525 11.76 -5.17 -27.43
C GLY A 525 12.97 -5.26 -28.37
N GLU A 526 13.84 -6.20 -28.06
CA GLU A 526 15.14 -6.56 -28.65
C GLU A 526 15.26 -6.55 -30.18
N GLY A 527 16.45 -6.20 -30.69
CA GLY A 527 16.85 -6.56 -32.06
C GLY A 527 18.15 -5.90 -32.52
N LYS A 528 19.21 -6.70 -32.67
CA LYS A 528 20.50 -6.33 -33.28
C LYS A 528 20.31 -5.67 -34.66
N ALA A 529 20.43 -4.35 -34.73
CA ALA A 529 20.67 -3.62 -35.98
C ALA A 529 21.75 -2.55 -35.71
N LYS A 530 22.65 -2.32 -36.67
CA LYS A 530 23.58 -1.18 -36.60
C LYS A 530 22.76 0.11 -36.75
N GLU A 531 22.26 0.63 -35.63
CA GLU A 531 21.49 1.88 -35.63
C GLU A 531 22.42 3.07 -35.84
N ILE A 532 22.16 3.86 -36.88
CA ILE A 532 22.65 5.23 -36.99
C ILE A 532 21.52 6.12 -36.46
N ASP A 533 21.75 6.82 -35.35
CA ASP A 533 20.80 7.77 -34.80
C ASP A 533 20.84 9.08 -35.62
N ILE A 534 19.87 9.22 -36.54
CA ILE A 534 19.77 10.33 -37.50
C ILE A 534 19.35 11.66 -36.84
N ARG A 535 19.09 11.67 -35.52
CA ARG A 535 18.89 12.90 -34.73
C ARG A 535 20.02 13.93 -34.94
N SER A 536 21.22 13.47 -35.27
CA SER A 536 22.41 14.29 -35.52
C SER A 536 22.56 14.83 -36.96
N ILE A 537 21.70 14.41 -37.91
CA ILE A 537 21.87 14.67 -39.35
C ILE A 537 20.77 15.61 -39.91
N LEU A 538 19.68 15.83 -39.17
CA LEU A 538 18.62 16.75 -39.59
C LEU A 538 19.10 18.22 -39.45
N PRO A 539 19.03 19.06 -40.50
CA PRO A 539 19.49 20.45 -40.42
C PRO A 539 18.74 21.25 -39.33
N GLU A 540 19.42 22.20 -38.68
CA GLU A 540 18.91 22.97 -37.54
C GLU A 540 17.66 23.83 -37.86
N ASN A 541 17.42 24.16 -39.14
CA ASN A 541 16.35 25.07 -39.57
C ASN A 541 14.92 24.47 -39.66
N VAL A 542 14.55 23.55 -38.77
CA VAL A 542 13.15 23.05 -38.66
C VAL A 542 12.28 23.93 -37.77
N LEU A 543 12.84 24.98 -37.16
CA LEU A 543 12.08 25.98 -36.42
C LEU A 543 12.33 27.36 -37.00
N ASN A 544 11.41 27.84 -37.84
CA ASN A 544 10.89 29.19 -37.69
C ASN A 544 9.71 29.47 -38.63
N LEU A 545 8.63 29.98 -38.00
CA LEU A 545 7.57 30.91 -38.48
C LEU A 545 6.15 30.34 -38.36
N PRO A 546 5.13 31.19 -38.07
CA PRO A 546 5.04 32.23 -37.04
C PRO A 546 3.75 32.09 -36.20
N ILE A 547 3.66 32.84 -35.09
CA ILE A 547 2.38 33.12 -34.42
C ILE A 547 1.48 33.85 -35.42
N VAL A 548 0.30 33.31 -35.70
CA VAL A 548 -0.79 34.04 -36.38
C VAL A 548 -2.07 33.83 -35.56
N GLU A 549 -2.49 34.90 -34.89
CA GLU A 549 -3.86 35.06 -34.39
C GLU A 549 -4.85 34.84 -35.54
N VAL A 550 -5.91 34.08 -35.31
CA VAL A 550 -7.15 34.24 -36.08
C VAL A 550 -8.32 34.30 -35.11
N ASN A 551 -8.78 35.53 -34.88
CA ASN A 551 -10.15 35.82 -34.46
C ASN A 551 -11.15 35.12 -35.39
N LYS A 552 -11.97 34.24 -34.83
CA LYS A 552 -13.43 34.39 -34.80
C LYS A 552 -14.08 33.43 -33.81
#